data_AF-W2J4J5-F1
#
_entry.id   AF-W2J4J5-F1
#
_cell.length_a   1.000
_cell.length_b   1.000
_cell.length_c   1.000
_cell.angle_alpha   90.00
_cell.angle_beta   90.00
_cell.angle_gamma   90.00
#
_symmetry.space_group_name_H-M   'P 1'
#
loop_
_entity.id
_entity.type
_entity.pdbx_description
1 polymer ?
#
loop_
_entity_poly.entity_id
_entity_poly.type
_entity_poly.pdbx_seq_one_letter_code
_entity_poly.pdbx_strand_id
1 'polypeptide(L)'
;MTSASETRSATLIAWLKRLEDEHKSSATFSTIKLLTIHLLGADHREGNSGAETFEVFRNFTRHVAYATHVTSLKLVLVGPNLARKLHLTEFSQEYSEAYKTCSVDISYFVGGFEAYFEDKTLYCEPDLAVCFNAGIWGYDEWLPAITLVLNEVRVPLLVTSYNEHEAGDDEDVLDELMPFIWLWRAEKNPCGAITPRATNNEDGSVLKENDYWMCLSGRQQ
;
A
#
# COMPACT_ATOMS: atom_id res chain seq x y z
N MET A 1 -12.36 -15.98 7.63
CA MET A 1 -13.16 -14.96 6.92
C MET A 1 -12.50 -13.63 7.20
N THR A 2 -11.97 -12.94 6.19
CA THR A 2 -11.24 -11.68 6.39
C THR A 2 -12.25 -10.55 6.51
N SER A 3 -12.30 -9.93 7.68
CA SER A 3 -13.12 -8.72 7.90
C SER A 3 -12.54 -7.54 7.11
N ALA A 4 -13.36 -6.54 6.78
CA ALA A 4 -12.91 -5.32 6.07
C ALA A 4 -11.65 -4.69 6.70
N SER A 5 -11.59 -4.66 8.05
CA SER A 5 -10.46 -4.16 8.84
C SER A 5 -9.17 -4.97 8.68
N GLU A 6 -9.25 -6.25 8.30
CA GLU A 6 -8.08 -7.13 8.16
C GLU A 6 -7.56 -7.20 6.72
N THR A 7 -8.37 -6.78 5.73
CA THR A 7 -8.04 -6.94 4.31
C THR A 7 -6.73 -6.27 3.91
N ARG A 8 -6.40 -5.09 4.47
CA ARG A 8 -5.15 -4.38 4.18
C ARG A 8 -3.93 -5.20 4.60
N SER A 9 -3.87 -5.61 5.86
CA SER A 9 -2.82 -6.50 6.37
C SER A 9 -2.73 -7.79 5.54
N ALA A 10 -3.86 -8.46 5.31
CA ALA A 10 -3.90 -9.71 4.56
C ALA A 10 -3.43 -9.55 3.10
N THR A 11 -3.81 -8.45 2.45
CA THR A 11 -3.40 -8.11 1.08
C THR A 11 -1.89 -7.85 1.03
N LEU A 12 -1.33 -7.08 1.96
CA LEU A 12 0.13 -6.87 2.02
C LEU A 12 0.89 -8.17 2.25
N ILE A 13 0.36 -9.08 3.08
CA ILE A 13 0.95 -10.42 3.29
C ILE A 13 0.94 -11.23 1.99
N ALA A 14 -0.20 -11.30 1.30
CA ALA A 14 -0.32 -12.00 0.02
C ALA A 14 0.61 -11.39 -1.03
N TRP A 15 0.73 -10.06 -1.00
CA TRP A 15 1.59 -9.30 -1.90
C TRP A 15 3.07 -9.62 -1.71
N LEU A 16 3.57 -9.56 -0.47
CA LEU A 16 4.96 -9.91 -0.17
C LEU A 16 5.28 -11.33 -0.62
N LYS A 17 4.41 -12.30 -0.32
CA LYS A 17 4.61 -13.70 -0.72
C LYS A 17 4.72 -13.85 -2.23
N ARG A 18 3.82 -13.22 -3.00
CA ARG A 18 3.87 -13.31 -4.46
C ARG A 18 5.12 -12.65 -5.03
N LEU A 19 5.51 -11.50 -4.49
CA LEU A 19 6.76 -10.84 -4.87
C LEU A 19 7.98 -11.73 -4.61
N GLU A 20 8.03 -12.42 -3.46
CA GLU A 20 9.10 -13.37 -3.13
C GLU A 20 9.07 -14.63 -4.00
N ASP A 21 7.90 -15.15 -4.35
CA ASP A 21 7.79 -16.43 -5.07
C ASP A 21 7.97 -16.25 -6.59
N GLU A 22 7.34 -15.23 -7.18
CA GLU A 22 7.19 -15.08 -8.63
C GLU A 22 8.03 -13.92 -9.21
N HIS A 23 8.39 -12.91 -8.40
CA HIS A 23 9.00 -11.66 -8.89
C HIS A 23 10.26 -11.24 -8.13
N LYS A 24 11.11 -12.21 -7.76
CA LYS A 24 12.36 -11.99 -6.98
C LYS A 24 13.27 -10.89 -7.52
N SER A 25 13.35 -10.71 -8.85
CA SER A 25 14.16 -9.67 -9.48
C SER A 25 13.62 -8.26 -9.21
N SER A 26 12.31 -8.13 -8.98
CA SER A 26 11.65 -6.85 -8.69
C SER A 26 11.62 -6.55 -7.18
N ALA A 27 11.79 -7.57 -6.34
CA ALA A 27 11.68 -7.51 -4.89
C ALA A 27 13.04 -7.60 -4.19
N THR A 28 13.58 -6.45 -3.76
CA THR A 28 14.89 -6.37 -3.06
C THR A 28 14.81 -6.69 -1.57
N PHE A 29 13.63 -6.95 -1.01
CA PHE A 29 13.45 -7.04 0.43
C PHE A 29 13.84 -8.37 1.09
N SER A 30 14.09 -9.42 0.32
CA SER A 30 14.52 -10.72 0.88
C SER A 30 15.87 -10.65 1.61
N THR A 31 16.67 -9.60 1.37
CA THR A 31 18.00 -9.40 1.99
C THR A 31 18.07 -8.22 2.95
N ILE A 32 17.00 -7.43 3.10
CA ILE A 32 17.04 -6.20 3.91
C ILE A 32 16.59 -6.46 5.35
N LYS A 33 17.13 -5.67 6.27
CA LYS A 33 16.71 -5.67 7.68
C LYS A 33 15.65 -4.63 8.00
N LEU A 34 15.58 -3.57 7.18
CA LEU A 34 14.61 -2.49 7.27
C LEU A 34 13.75 -2.54 6.01
N LEU A 35 12.44 -2.73 6.16
CA LEU A 35 11.48 -2.65 5.07
C LEU A 35 10.70 -1.33 5.19
N THR A 36 10.74 -0.50 4.16
CA THR A 36 10.01 0.76 4.09
C THR A 36 8.87 0.67 3.09
N ILE A 37 7.64 0.91 3.54
CA ILE A 37 6.44 0.86 2.69
C ILE A 37 5.76 2.22 2.72
N HIS A 38 5.54 2.78 1.53
CA HIS A 38 4.74 3.98 1.35
C HIS A 38 3.28 3.61 1.08
N LEU A 39 2.37 4.13 1.89
CA LEU A 39 0.93 4.02 1.71
C LEU A 39 0.43 5.33 1.13
N LEU A 40 0.20 5.36 -0.17
CA LEU A 40 -0.21 6.54 -0.91
C LEU A 40 -1.73 6.63 -0.95
N GLY A 41 -2.26 7.84 -0.81
CA GLY A 41 -3.70 8.09 -0.65
C GLY A 41 -4.24 7.61 0.69
N ALA A 42 -3.39 7.45 1.71
CA ALA A 42 -3.81 7.03 3.03
C ALA A 42 -4.87 7.97 3.62
N ASP A 43 -5.81 7.41 4.38
CA ASP A 43 -6.90 8.13 5.01
C ASP A 43 -7.25 7.56 6.40
N HIS A 44 -8.41 7.93 6.93
CA HIS A 44 -8.91 7.46 8.23
C HIS A 44 -9.04 5.92 8.34
N ARG A 45 -9.04 5.17 7.23
CA ARG A 45 -9.12 3.70 7.21
C ARG A 45 -7.83 3.05 7.68
N GLU A 46 -6.69 3.73 7.54
CA GLU A 46 -5.43 3.32 8.13
C GLU A 46 -5.28 3.79 9.59
N GLY A 47 -6.33 4.34 10.21
CA GLY A 47 -6.35 4.78 11.61
C GLY A 47 -6.17 6.30 11.79
N ASN A 48 -6.62 6.82 12.93
CA ASN A 48 -6.56 8.26 13.27
C ASN A 48 -5.53 8.58 14.38
N SER A 49 -4.64 7.63 14.67
CA SER A 49 -3.51 7.74 15.59
C SER A 49 -2.46 6.68 15.27
N GLY A 50 -1.21 6.88 15.72
CA GLY A 50 -0.14 5.89 15.59
C GLY A 50 -0.52 4.50 16.12
N ALA A 51 -1.18 4.45 17.27
CA ALA A 51 -1.65 3.19 17.87
C ALA A 51 -2.74 2.52 17.02
N GLU A 52 -3.71 3.27 16.51
CA GLU A 52 -4.74 2.71 15.62
C GLU A 52 -4.14 2.20 14.31
N THR A 53 -3.21 2.95 13.70
CA THR A 53 -2.49 2.49 12.50
C THR A 53 -1.69 1.23 12.77
N PHE A 54 -1.00 1.15 13.91
CA PHE A 54 -0.31 -0.06 14.31
C PHE A 54 -1.27 -1.25 14.45
N GLU A 55 -2.47 -1.07 15.01
CA GLU A 55 -3.48 -2.14 15.08
C GLU A 55 -3.94 -2.61 13.70
N VAL A 56 -4.20 -1.69 12.76
CA VAL A 56 -4.58 -2.02 11.37
C VAL A 56 -3.53 -2.90 10.69
N PHE A 57 -2.25 -2.62 10.94
CA PHE A 57 -1.12 -3.32 10.35
C PHE A 57 -0.49 -4.38 11.26
N ARG A 58 -1.05 -4.67 12.44
CA ARG A 58 -0.48 -5.60 13.42
C ARG A 58 -0.25 -6.99 12.85
N ASN A 59 -1.21 -7.50 12.09
CA ASN A 59 -1.10 -8.82 11.47
C ASN A 59 -0.02 -8.86 10.37
N PHE A 60 0.12 -7.78 9.61
CA PHE A 60 1.21 -7.61 8.65
C PHE A 60 2.56 -7.55 9.36
N THR A 61 2.71 -6.74 10.40
CA THR A 61 3.92 -6.67 11.24
C THR A 61 4.29 -8.03 11.81
N ARG A 62 3.32 -8.78 12.33
CA ARG A 62 3.53 -10.16 12.78
C ARG A 62 4.07 -11.02 11.64
N HIS A 63 3.45 -10.97 10.47
CA HIS A 63 3.93 -11.75 9.34
C HIS A 63 5.39 -11.41 8.99
N VAL A 64 5.72 -10.12 8.89
CA VAL A 64 7.08 -9.65 8.64
C VAL A 64 8.07 -10.20 9.68
N ALA A 65 7.75 -10.08 10.98
CA ALA A 65 8.63 -10.51 12.07
C ALA A 65 8.91 -12.04 12.08
N TYR A 66 7.93 -12.85 11.66
CA TYR A 66 8.03 -14.31 11.70
C TYR A 66 8.49 -14.95 10.40
N ALA A 67 8.07 -14.41 9.26
CA ALA A 67 8.26 -15.01 7.95
C ALA A 67 9.46 -14.44 7.18
N THR A 68 10.02 -13.30 7.63
CA THR A 68 11.12 -12.63 6.91
C THR A 68 12.34 -12.40 7.81
N HIS A 69 13.40 -11.84 7.24
CA HIS A 69 14.61 -11.41 7.96
C HIS A 69 14.55 -9.94 8.46
N VAL A 70 13.43 -9.27 8.19
CA VAL A 70 13.22 -7.86 8.55
C VAL A 70 13.08 -7.73 10.07
N THR A 71 13.85 -6.81 10.65
CA THR A 71 13.81 -6.46 12.08
C THR A 71 13.21 -5.09 12.33
N SER A 72 13.03 -4.29 11.27
CA SER A 72 12.47 -2.95 11.33
C SER A 72 11.51 -2.72 10.16
N LEU A 73 10.30 -2.27 10.44
CA LEU A 73 9.28 -1.94 9.46
C LEU A 73 8.97 -0.45 9.57
N LYS A 74 9.14 0.30 8.47
CA LYS A 74 8.73 1.69 8.38
C LYS A 74 7.49 1.81 7.49
N LEU A 75 6.41 2.36 8.04
CA LEU A 75 5.19 2.68 7.32
C LEU A 75 5.10 4.21 7.15
N VAL A 76 5.14 4.68 5.91
CA VAL A 76 4.99 6.11 5.60
C VAL A 76 3.63 6.32 4.97
N LEU A 77 2.72 6.95 5.72
CA LEU A 77 1.36 7.21 5.26
C LEU A 77 1.31 8.61 4.65
N VAL A 78 1.00 8.69 3.36
CA VAL A 78 0.93 9.93 2.60
C VAL A 78 -0.46 10.06 2.01
N GLY A 79 -1.19 11.11 2.36
CA GLY A 79 -2.51 11.32 1.78
C GLY A 79 -3.17 12.63 2.22
N PRO A 80 -3.98 13.24 1.34
CA PRO A 80 -4.65 14.51 1.64
C PRO A 80 -5.78 14.36 2.67
N ASN A 81 -6.31 13.13 2.83
CA ASN A 81 -7.44 12.82 3.69
C ASN A 81 -7.04 12.29 5.08
N LEU A 82 -5.74 12.23 5.37
CA LEU A 82 -5.25 11.97 6.72
C LEU A 82 -5.69 13.07 7.69
N ALA A 83 -5.93 12.69 8.94
CA ALA A 83 -6.27 13.66 9.97
C ALA A 83 -5.13 14.69 10.12
N ARG A 84 -5.43 15.99 9.95
CA ARG A 84 -4.43 17.09 9.97
C ARG A 84 -3.48 17.05 11.17
N LYS A 85 -3.98 16.62 12.35
CA LYS A 85 -3.20 16.46 13.59
C LYS A 85 -2.03 15.47 13.48
N LEU A 86 -2.06 14.58 12.48
CA LEU A 86 -1.02 13.58 12.25
C LEU A 86 0.11 14.12 11.38
N HIS A 87 -0.06 15.24 10.69
CA HIS A 87 0.97 15.75 9.78
C HIS A 87 2.32 15.91 10.47
N LEU A 88 3.37 15.32 9.90
CA LEU A 88 4.75 15.33 10.40
C LEU A 88 4.90 14.73 11.80
N THR A 89 3.93 13.93 12.25
CA THR A 89 4.06 13.14 13.46
C THR A 89 4.67 11.78 13.14
N GLU A 90 5.32 11.22 14.15
CA GLU A 90 5.90 9.89 14.12
C GLU A 90 5.40 9.09 15.32
N PHE A 91 5.32 7.78 15.14
CA PHE A 91 4.98 6.83 16.18
C PHE A 91 5.85 5.59 16.04
N SER A 92 6.49 5.20 17.15
CA SER A 92 7.32 4.00 17.21
C SER A 92 6.73 3.01 18.20
N GLN A 93 6.65 1.75 17.78
CA GLN A 93 6.15 0.65 18.59
C GLN A 93 6.97 -0.61 18.31
N GLU A 94 7.44 -1.27 19.36
CA GLU A 94 8.01 -2.61 19.22
C GLU A 94 6.87 -3.63 19.18
N TYR A 95 6.85 -4.45 18.12
CA TYR A 95 6.10 -5.70 18.12
C TYR A 95 6.95 -6.78 18.76
N SER A 96 6.39 -7.49 19.76
CA SER A 96 7.07 -8.58 20.45
C SER A 96 6.07 -9.71 20.75
N GLU A 97 6.31 -10.88 20.18
CA GLU A 97 5.55 -12.10 20.43
C GLU A 97 6.48 -13.31 20.34
N ALA A 98 6.37 -14.25 21.29
CA ALA A 98 7.13 -15.52 21.35
C ALA A 98 8.60 -15.45 20.83
N TYR A 99 9.39 -14.53 21.38
CA TYR A 99 10.82 -14.30 21.10
C TYR A 99 11.16 -13.68 19.72
N LYS A 100 10.16 -13.25 18.95
CA LYS A 100 10.35 -12.46 17.74
C LYS A 100 10.05 -11.00 18.04
N THR A 101 10.92 -10.13 17.57
CA THR A 101 10.75 -8.68 17.68
C THR A 101 10.85 -8.02 16.31
N CYS A 102 10.07 -6.95 16.13
CA CYS A 102 10.16 -6.06 14.98
C CYS A 102 9.87 -4.64 15.45
N SER A 103 10.80 -3.71 15.19
CA SER A 103 10.56 -2.29 15.42
C SER A 103 9.64 -1.76 14.35
N VAL A 104 8.54 -1.11 14.71
CA VAL A 104 7.63 -0.48 13.76
C VAL A 104 7.67 1.02 13.94
N ASP A 105 8.05 1.73 12.89
CA ASP A 105 8.05 3.18 12.81
C ASP A 105 6.98 3.63 11.82
N ILE A 106 6.10 4.54 12.25
CA ILE A 106 4.99 5.06 11.45
C ILE A 106 5.16 6.56 11.34
N SER A 107 5.20 7.09 10.13
CA SER A 107 5.30 8.53 9.87
C SER A 107 4.20 8.99 8.93
N TYR A 108 3.74 10.22 9.10
CA TYR A 108 2.58 10.74 8.36
C TYR A 108 2.89 12.03 7.62
N PHE A 109 2.41 12.12 6.37
CA PHE A 109 2.44 13.33 5.57
C PHE A 109 1.05 13.63 5.03
N VAL A 110 0.48 14.78 5.42
CA VAL A 110 -0.86 15.21 4.97
C VAL A 110 -0.67 16.06 3.72
N GLY A 111 -0.97 15.46 2.57
CA GLY A 111 -0.77 16.09 1.26
C GLY A 111 -0.61 15.06 0.14
N GLY A 112 -0.30 15.54 -1.06
CA GLY A 112 0.06 14.70 -2.20
C GLY A 112 1.46 14.09 -2.06
N PHE A 113 1.71 13.00 -2.77
CA PHE A 113 3.01 12.32 -2.75
C PHE A 113 4.11 13.16 -3.36
N GLU A 114 3.77 14.00 -4.34
CA GLU A 114 4.66 14.95 -5.00
C GLU A 114 5.29 15.91 -4.00
N ALA A 115 4.47 16.52 -3.12
CA ALA A 115 4.95 17.43 -2.09
C ALA A 115 5.84 16.71 -1.06
N TYR A 116 5.50 15.47 -0.70
CA TYR A 116 6.35 14.65 0.18
C TYR A 116 7.67 14.29 -0.50
N PHE A 117 7.64 13.92 -1.79
CA PHE A 117 8.81 13.54 -2.57
C PHE A 117 9.77 14.71 -2.81
N GLU A 118 9.24 15.92 -3.03
CA GLU A 118 10.03 17.14 -3.22
C GLU A 118 10.78 17.56 -1.95
N ASP A 119 10.19 17.36 -0.77
CA ASP A 119 10.83 17.68 0.50
C ASP A 119 11.88 16.63 0.88
N LYS A 120 13.12 16.84 0.41
CA LYS A 120 14.26 15.94 0.68
C LYS A 120 14.69 15.88 2.15
N THR A 121 14.14 16.74 3.02
CA THR A 121 14.39 16.65 4.47
C THR A 121 13.48 15.64 5.15
N LEU A 122 12.30 15.39 4.56
CA LEU A 122 11.29 14.47 5.07
C LEU A 122 11.26 13.15 4.29
N TYR A 123 11.54 13.22 3.00
CA TYR A 123 11.47 12.07 2.10
C TYR A 123 12.48 11.00 2.49
N CYS A 124 11.99 9.77 2.60
CA CYS A 124 12.82 8.58 2.61
C CYS A 124 12.40 7.65 1.47
N GLU A 125 13.36 6.94 0.89
CA GLU A 125 13.10 6.02 -0.22
C GLU A 125 12.34 4.78 0.28
N PRO A 126 11.23 4.39 -0.36
CA PRO A 126 10.54 3.15 -0.05
C PRO A 126 11.23 1.94 -0.70
N ASP A 127 10.94 0.75 -0.18
CA ASP A 127 11.15 -0.51 -0.89
C ASP A 127 9.92 -0.91 -1.71
N LEU A 128 8.73 -0.48 -1.26
CA LEU A 128 7.42 -0.83 -1.78
C LEU A 128 6.46 0.36 -1.68
N ALA A 129 5.57 0.53 -2.65
CA ALA A 129 4.49 1.50 -2.62
C ALA A 129 3.13 0.81 -2.77
N VAL A 130 2.11 1.28 -2.05
CA VAL A 130 0.75 0.75 -2.14
C VAL A 130 -0.29 1.87 -2.18
N CYS A 131 -1.28 1.72 -3.04
CA CYS A 131 -2.48 2.54 -3.13
C CYS A 131 -3.70 1.65 -2.89
N PHE A 132 -4.28 1.69 -1.69
CA PHE A 132 -5.47 0.90 -1.38
C PHE A 132 -6.74 1.57 -1.92
N ASN A 133 -7.52 0.82 -2.70
CA ASN A 133 -8.83 1.25 -3.22
C ASN A 133 -8.76 2.65 -3.85
N ALA A 134 -7.75 2.83 -4.71
CA ALA A 134 -7.30 4.13 -5.17
C ALA A 134 -8.31 4.83 -6.08
N GLY A 135 -9.00 4.07 -6.95
CA GLY A 135 -9.92 4.63 -7.94
C GLY A 135 -9.20 5.60 -8.86
N ILE A 136 -8.03 5.21 -9.37
CA ILE A 136 -7.16 6.01 -10.24
C ILE A 136 -7.95 6.48 -11.46
N TRP A 137 -8.84 5.64 -11.99
CA TRP A 137 -9.74 5.98 -13.10
C TRP A 137 -10.64 7.19 -12.86
N GLY A 138 -10.93 7.50 -11.59
CA GLY A 138 -11.88 8.56 -11.21
C GLY A 138 -11.23 9.89 -10.83
N TYR A 139 -9.90 9.95 -10.66
CA TYR A 139 -9.21 11.12 -10.11
C TYR A 139 -7.85 11.35 -10.78
N ASP A 140 -7.77 12.36 -11.64
CA ASP A 140 -6.53 12.78 -12.30
C ASP A 140 -5.43 13.17 -11.31
N GLU A 141 -5.79 13.50 -10.07
CA GLU A 141 -4.86 13.82 -8.98
C GLU A 141 -3.93 12.65 -8.60
N TRP A 142 -4.25 11.42 -9.00
CA TRP A 142 -3.35 10.27 -8.81
C TRP A 142 -2.19 10.24 -9.80
N LEU A 143 -2.36 10.80 -11.00
CA LEU A 143 -1.43 10.63 -12.10
C LEU A 143 -0.01 11.13 -11.76
N PRO A 144 0.18 12.32 -11.15
CA PRO A 144 1.54 12.79 -10.86
C PRO A 144 2.23 11.92 -9.80
N ALA A 145 1.51 11.49 -8.74
CA ALA A 145 2.03 10.59 -7.72
C ALA A 145 2.46 9.23 -8.29
N ILE A 146 1.61 8.60 -9.13
CA ILE A 146 1.94 7.32 -9.77
C ILE A 146 3.11 7.49 -10.73
N THR A 147 3.10 8.56 -11.53
CA THR A 147 4.20 8.87 -12.45
C THR A 147 5.54 8.98 -11.70
N LEU A 148 5.57 9.64 -10.54
CA LEU A 148 6.78 9.70 -9.70
C LEU A 148 7.20 8.31 -9.20
N VAL A 149 6.26 7.48 -8.73
CA VAL A 149 6.57 6.12 -8.27
C VAL A 149 7.17 5.28 -9.41
N LEU A 150 6.60 5.34 -10.61
CA LEU A 150 7.03 4.54 -11.74
C LEU A 150 8.33 5.05 -12.37
N ASN A 151 8.51 6.36 -12.51
CA ASN A 151 9.63 6.93 -13.25
C ASN A 151 10.84 7.28 -12.39
N GLU A 152 10.62 7.76 -11.17
CA GLU A 152 11.68 8.27 -10.28
C GLU A 152 12.00 7.27 -9.17
N VAL A 153 10.99 6.79 -8.44
CA VAL A 153 11.21 5.88 -7.28
C VAL A 153 11.52 4.45 -7.72
N ARG A 154 10.82 3.96 -8.75
CA ARG A 154 11.03 2.64 -9.38
C ARG A 154 11.00 1.48 -8.38
N VAL A 155 9.95 1.45 -7.57
CA VAL A 155 9.64 0.32 -6.68
C VAL A 155 8.39 -0.42 -7.17
N PRO A 156 8.16 -1.68 -6.74
CA PRO A 156 6.86 -2.32 -6.93
C PRO A 156 5.73 -1.47 -6.32
N LEU A 157 4.71 -1.23 -7.13
CA LEU A 157 3.49 -0.50 -6.78
C LEU A 157 2.31 -1.47 -6.77
N LEU A 158 1.69 -1.66 -5.62
CA LEU A 158 0.42 -2.36 -5.48
C LEU A 158 -0.74 -1.39 -5.58
N VAL A 159 -1.71 -1.71 -6.43
CA VAL A 159 -2.99 -0.99 -6.49
C VAL A 159 -4.10 -1.98 -6.20
N THR A 160 -5.09 -1.57 -5.40
CA THR A 160 -6.32 -2.34 -5.19
C THR A 160 -7.56 -1.53 -5.57
N SER A 161 -8.64 -2.22 -5.92
CA SER A 161 -9.90 -1.63 -6.40
C SER A 161 -11.10 -2.32 -5.73
N TYR A 162 -12.30 -1.69 -5.74
CA TYR A 162 -13.44 -2.23 -4.99
C TYR A 162 -14.17 -3.37 -5.70
N ASN A 163 -13.98 -3.53 -7.01
CA ASN A 163 -14.59 -4.58 -7.82
C ASN A 163 -13.82 -4.77 -9.14
N GLU A 164 -14.27 -5.68 -10.00
CA GLU A 164 -13.65 -6.01 -11.29
C GLU A 164 -13.68 -4.85 -12.29
N HIS A 165 -14.79 -4.09 -12.31
CA HIS A 165 -14.97 -3.02 -13.26
C HIS A 165 -14.02 -1.85 -12.98
N GLU A 166 -13.98 -1.40 -11.71
CA GLU A 166 -13.03 -0.35 -11.29
C GLU A 166 -11.58 -0.81 -11.51
N ALA A 167 -11.27 -2.10 -11.32
CA ALA A 167 -9.94 -2.62 -11.56
C ALA A 167 -9.57 -2.60 -13.06
N GLY A 168 -10.53 -2.87 -13.95
CA GLY A 168 -10.33 -2.71 -15.39
C GLY A 168 -10.10 -1.26 -15.77
N ASP A 169 -10.90 -0.34 -15.24
CA ASP A 169 -10.76 1.10 -15.52
C ASP A 169 -9.43 1.66 -14.96
N ASP A 170 -9.02 1.23 -13.76
CA ASP A 170 -7.70 1.55 -13.18
C ASP A 170 -6.56 1.04 -14.07
N GLU A 171 -6.69 -0.19 -14.61
CA GLU A 171 -5.68 -0.79 -15.49
C GLU A 171 -5.54 -0.01 -16.81
N ASP A 172 -6.65 0.42 -17.41
CA ASP A 172 -6.65 1.21 -18.65
C ASP A 172 -5.91 2.54 -18.45
N VAL A 173 -6.17 3.26 -17.35
CA VAL A 173 -5.44 4.50 -17.03
C VAL A 173 -3.96 4.23 -16.76
N LEU A 174 -3.64 3.16 -16.05
CA LEU A 174 -2.25 2.80 -15.77
C LEU A 174 -1.47 2.46 -17.05
N ASP A 175 -2.07 1.79 -18.03
CA ASP A 175 -1.43 1.49 -19.32
C ASP A 175 -0.99 2.74 -20.09
N GLU A 176 -1.63 3.89 -19.87
CA GLU A 176 -1.23 5.17 -20.47
C GLU A 176 0.04 5.78 -19.84
N LEU A 177 0.44 5.33 -18.64
CA LEU A 177 1.57 5.88 -17.87
C LEU A 177 2.92 5.20 -18.16
N MET A 178 3.01 4.46 -19.26
CA MET A 178 4.25 3.78 -19.70
C MET A 178 5.43 4.78 -19.80
N PRO A 179 6.68 4.36 -19.48
CA PRO A 179 7.13 2.98 -19.37
C PRO A 179 7.14 2.41 -17.93
N PHE A 180 6.62 1.19 -17.79
CA PHE A 180 6.78 0.34 -16.61
C PHE A 180 6.62 -1.13 -17.03
N ILE A 181 6.73 -2.06 -16.08
CA ILE A 181 6.40 -3.48 -16.30
C ILE A 181 5.21 -3.88 -15.43
N TRP A 182 4.29 -4.66 -15.99
CA TRP A 182 3.30 -5.37 -15.20
C TRP A 182 3.97 -6.56 -14.53
N LEU A 183 3.85 -6.66 -13.20
CA LEU A 183 4.16 -7.89 -12.47
C LEU A 183 2.96 -8.83 -12.58
N TRP A 184 1.75 -8.31 -12.35
CA TRP A 184 0.49 -8.92 -12.76
C TRP A 184 -0.56 -7.85 -13.02
N ARG A 185 -1.45 -8.17 -13.95
CA ARG A 185 -2.62 -7.37 -14.36
C ARG A 185 -3.73 -7.48 -13.32
N ALA A 186 -4.81 -6.73 -13.49
CA ALA A 186 -5.98 -6.77 -12.62
C ALA A 186 -6.54 -8.19 -12.50
N GLU A 187 -6.63 -8.67 -11.27
CA GLU A 187 -7.25 -9.96 -10.96
C GLU A 187 -7.88 -9.93 -9.57
N LYS A 188 -8.61 -10.99 -9.24
CA LYS A 188 -9.27 -11.12 -7.94
C LYS A 188 -8.24 -11.18 -6.83
N ASN A 189 -8.38 -10.31 -5.82
CA ASN A 189 -7.54 -10.40 -4.63
C ASN A 189 -8.02 -11.56 -3.74
N PRO A 190 -7.17 -12.56 -3.45
CA PRO A 190 -7.54 -13.68 -2.57
C PRO A 190 -7.84 -13.25 -1.13
N CYS A 191 -7.42 -12.05 -0.74
CA CYS A 191 -7.59 -11.48 0.60
C CYS A 191 -8.62 -10.34 0.66
N GLY A 192 -9.36 -10.09 -0.42
CA GLY A 192 -10.39 -9.07 -0.48
C GLY A 192 -11.56 -9.32 0.49
N ALA A 193 -12.29 -8.27 0.83
CA ALA A 193 -13.42 -8.37 1.74
C ALA A 193 -14.55 -9.21 1.12
N ILE A 194 -15.12 -10.12 1.90
CA ILE A 194 -16.30 -10.88 1.47
C ILE A 194 -17.60 -10.07 1.65
N THR A 195 -17.58 -9.09 2.56
CA THR A 195 -18.74 -8.25 2.89
C THR A 195 -18.78 -7.00 2.01
N PRO A 196 -19.93 -6.71 1.37
CA PRO A 196 -20.14 -5.43 0.69
C PRO A 196 -19.92 -4.25 1.63
N ARG A 197 -19.40 -3.15 1.08
CA ARG A 197 -19.47 -1.84 1.71
C ARG A 197 -20.91 -1.36 1.71
N ALA A 198 -21.30 -0.64 2.77
CA ALA A 198 -22.53 0.13 2.74
C ALA A 198 -22.32 1.31 1.78
N THR A 199 -22.88 1.23 0.58
CA THR A 199 -22.77 2.26 -0.46
C THR A 199 -24.14 2.74 -0.88
N ASN A 200 -24.26 4.04 -1.12
CA ASN A 200 -25.37 4.68 -1.82
C ASN A 200 -24.88 5.15 -3.20
N ASN A 201 -24.24 4.26 -3.97
CA ASN A 201 -23.82 4.58 -5.34
C ASN A 201 -25.02 4.49 -6.28
N GLU A 202 -25.11 5.44 -7.22
CA GLU A 202 -26.24 5.57 -8.15
C GLU A 202 -26.39 4.32 -9.05
N ASP A 203 -25.27 3.65 -9.34
CA ASP A 203 -25.22 2.49 -10.22
C ASP A 203 -25.57 1.16 -9.54
N GLY A 204 -25.71 1.16 -8.21
CA GLY A 204 -26.02 -0.04 -7.41
C GLY A 204 -24.93 -1.13 -7.45
N SER A 205 -23.71 -0.80 -7.90
CA SER A 205 -22.60 -1.76 -7.97
C SER A 205 -22.14 -2.17 -6.57
N VAL A 206 -21.81 -3.46 -6.41
CA VAL A 206 -21.38 -4.01 -5.12
C VAL A 206 -19.89 -3.72 -4.94
N LEU A 207 -19.57 -2.84 -4.00
CA LEU A 207 -18.18 -2.48 -3.66
C LEU A 207 -17.70 -3.31 -2.46
N LYS A 208 -16.46 -3.83 -2.53
CA LYS A 208 -15.83 -4.59 -1.43
C LYS A 208 -14.40 -4.10 -1.23
N GLU A 209 -13.96 -3.93 0.02
CA GLU A 209 -12.59 -3.47 0.30
C GLU A 209 -11.56 -4.43 -0.32
N ASN A 210 -10.59 -3.85 -1.02
CA ASN A 210 -9.48 -4.58 -1.63
C ASN A 210 -9.90 -5.82 -2.45
N ASP A 211 -11.00 -5.74 -3.21
CA ASP A 211 -11.61 -6.91 -3.86
C ASP A 211 -10.81 -7.42 -5.06
N TYR A 212 -10.16 -6.48 -5.76
CA TYR A 212 -9.25 -6.72 -6.88
C TYR A 212 -7.92 -6.04 -6.61
N TRP A 213 -6.87 -6.55 -7.23
CA TRP A 213 -5.52 -6.04 -7.09
C TRP A 213 -4.72 -6.21 -8.38
N MET A 214 -3.71 -5.37 -8.54
CA MET A 214 -2.76 -5.40 -9.64
C MET A 214 -1.42 -4.88 -9.15
N CYS A 215 -0.33 -5.23 -9.84
CA CYS A 215 0.98 -4.73 -9.46
C CYS A 215 1.86 -4.49 -10.67
N LEU A 216 2.53 -3.35 -10.62
CA LEU A 216 3.44 -2.86 -11.64
C LEU A 216 4.74 -2.38 -11.00
N SER A 217 5.80 -2.26 -11.80
CA SER A 217 7.09 -1.76 -11.34
C SER A 217 7.73 -0.84 -12.37
N GLY A 218 8.31 0.25 -11.90
CA GLY A 218 9.18 1.12 -12.69
C GLY A 218 10.58 0.54 -12.97
N ARG A 219 10.92 -0.61 -12.37
CA ARG A 219 12.21 -1.29 -12.63
C ARG A 219 12.17 -1.92 -14.01
N GLN A 220 13.05 -1.47 -14.90
CA GLN A 220 13.28 -2.15 -16.17
C GLN A 220 14.03 -3.46 -15.90
N GLN A 221 13.57 -4.57 -16.50
CA GLN A 221 14.22 -5.88 -16.42
C GLN A 221 15.59 -5.89 -17.11
#